data_AF-A0A357FUF0-F1
#
_entry.id   AF-A0A357FUF0-F1
#
_cell.length_a   1.000
_cell.length_b   1.000
_cell.length_c   1.000
_cell.angle_alpha   90.00
_cell.angle_beta   90.00
_cell.angle_gamma   90.00
#
_symmetry.space_group_name_H-M   'P 1'
#
loop_
_entity.id
_entity.type
_entity.pdbx_description
1 polymer ?
#
loop_
_entity_poly.entity_id
_entity_poly.type
_entity_poly.pdbx_seq_one_letter_code
_entity_poly.pdbx_strand_id
1 'polypeptide(L)'
;MAVIAQALETFKSKFGDYPWVGNPDVSVPANRNNSSHGLMKTLVGWQAVDGTQDGGTNSLGKKFTHGESVLDVSKLSLSLDWPVVDTEASPSGTTYFTDPWGNAYVYIYKDTSSHTLGTPGGPWERFGYILFSIGPDAKASSTGIVETSGEVTDFKVQDDNIDNIYSDE
;
A
#
# COMPACT_ATOMS: atom_id res chain seq x y z
N MET A 1 -3.93 5.68 -10.93
CA MET A 1 -4.38 5.96 -9.54
C MET A 1 -5.86 5.63 -9.30
N ALA A 2 -6.83 6.12 -10.08
CA ALA A 2 -8.27 5.88 -9.82
C ALA A 2 -8.68 4.40 -9.67
N VAL A 3 -8.08 3.50 -10.48
CA VAL A 3 -8.32 2.05 -10.39
C VAL A 3 -7.85 1.48 -9.03
N ILE A 4 -6.72 1.97 -8.51
CA ILE A 4 -6.18 1.56 -7.20
C ILE A 4 -7.10 2.03 -6.08
N ALA A 5 -7.57 3.28 -6.12
CA ALA A 5 -8.52 3.82 -5.15
C ALA A 5 -9.84 3.03 -5.14
N GLN A 6 -10.39 2.70 -6.32
CA GLN A 6 -11.61 1.88 -6.42
C GLN A 6 -11.41 0.46 -5.84
N ALA A 7 -10.24 -0.15 -6.10
CA ALA A 7 -9.90 -1.45 -5.54
C ALA A 7 -9.75 -1.39 -4.02
N LEU A 8 -9.18 -0.31 -3.46
CA LEU A 8 -9.08 -0.08 -2.02
C LEU A 8 -10.45 0.01 -1.34
N GLU A 9 -11.41 0.71 -1.93
CA GLU A 9 -12.78 0.78 -1.39
C GLU A 9 -13.50 -0.58 -1.46
N THR A 10 -13.32 -1.30 -2.57
CA THR A 10 -13.86 -2.67 -2.71
C THR A 10 -13.23 -3.61 -1.68
N PHE A 11 -11.92 -3.51 -1.47
CA PHE A 11 -11.16 -4.29 -0.50
C PHE A 11 -11.69 -4.04 0.92
N LYS A 12 -11.78 -2.77 1.35
CA LYS A 12 -12.31 -2.40 2.66
C LYS A 12 -13.73 -2.90 2.88
N SER A 13 -14.60 -2.81 1.87
CA SER A 13 -15.97 -3.33 1.96
C SER A 13 -16.01 -4.86 2.15
N LYS A 14 -15.07 -5.61 1.57
CA LYS A 14 -15.02 -7.08 1.68
C LYS A 14 -14.34 -7.56 2.96
N PHE A 15 -13.25 -6.90 3.36
CA PHE A 15 -12.34 -7.39 4.40
C PHE A 15 -12.32 -6.56 5.68
N GLY A 16 -13.06 -5.44 5.72
CA GLY A 16 -13.33 -4.65 6.92
C GLY A 16 -12.33 -3.52 7.20
N ASP A 17 -11.18 -3.49 6.51
CA ASP A 17 -10.18 -2.42 6.62
C ASP A 17 -9.36 -2.31 5.32
N TYR A 18 -8.58 -1.25 5.17
CA TYR A 18 -7.62 -1.12 4.08
C TYR A 18 -6.39 -2.01 4.31
N PRO A 19 -5.61 -2.35 3.27
CA PRO A 19 -4.35 -3.09 3.41
C PRO A 19 -3.41 -2.47 4.44
N TRP A 20 -2.96 -3.22 5.45
CA TRP A 20 -1.97 -2.77 6.43
C TRP A 20 -0.60 -2.82 5.79
N VAL A 21 -0.23 -1.70 5.16
CA VAL A 21 1.06 -1.53 4.52
C VAL A 21 1.64 -0.20 4.98
N GLY A 22 2.78 -0.29 5.67
CA GLY A 22 3.54 0.85 6.13
C GLY A 22 4.53 1.34 5.08
N ASN A 23 4.90 2.62 5.19
CA ASN A 23 6.06 3.18 4.51
C ASN A 23 6.81 4.05 5.53
N PRO A 24 7.95 3.57 6.09
CA PRO A 24 8.62 4.26 7.18
C PRO A 24 9.28 5.57 6.74
N ASP A 25 9.64 5.70 5.45
CA ASP A 25 10.26 6.90 4.89
C ASP A 25 10.04 6.94 3.37
N VAL A 26 9.20 7.87 2.90
CA VAL A 26 8.85 8.01 1.48
C VAL A 26 9.97 8.63 0.65
N SER A 27 10.99 9.21 1.27
CA SER A 27 12.16 9.73 0.56
C SER A 27 13.06 8.61 0.03
N VAL A 28 12.93 7.40 0.58
CA VAL A 28 13.73 6.23 0.20
C VAL A 28 12.99 5.39 -0.87
N PRO A 29 13.52 5.28 -2.10
CA PRO A 29 12.84 4.54 -3.18
C PRO A 29 12.53 3.07 -2.85
N ALA A 30 13.42 2.40 -2.12
CA ALA A 30 13.20 1.01 -1.70
C ALA A 30 11.95 0.85 -0.82
N ASN A 31 11.69 1.82 0.08
CA ASN A 31 10.51 1.80 0.93
C ASN A 31 9.23 2.01 0.12
N ARG A 32 9.24 2.94 -0.84
CA ARG A 32 8.13 3.17 -1.78
C ARG A 32 7.82 1.92 -2.62
N ASN A 33 8.85 1.28 -3.15
CA ASN A 33 8.69 0.06 -3.94
C ASN A 33 8.11 -1.07 -3.10
N ASN A 34 8.60 -1.24 -1.87
CA ASN A 34 8.11 -2.26 -0.95
C ASN A 34 6.65 -2.01 -0.52
N SER A 35 6.30 -0.75 -0.21
CA SER A 35 4.92 -0.42 0.19
C SER A 35 3.94 -0.55 -0.99
N SER A 36 4.34 -0.14 -2.19
CA SER A 36 3.55 -0.33 -3.40
C SER A 36 3.39 -1.82 -3.76
N HIS A 37 4.45 -2.61 -3.58
CA HIS A 37 4.39 -4.07 -3.76
C HIS A 37 3.46 -4.76 -2.76
N GLY A 38 3.55 -4.40 -1.47
CA GLY A 38 2.67 -4.92 -0.42
C GLY A 38 1.20 -4.58 -0.68
N LEU A 39 0.93 -3.34 -1.10
CA LEU A 39 -0.42 -2.93 -1.52
C LEU A 39 -0.93 -3.82 -2.66
N MET A 40 -0.13 -4.00 -3.71
CA MET A 40 -0.51 -4.82 -4.85
C MET A 40 -0.80 -6.25 -4.43
N LYS A 41 0.11 -6.90 -3.68
CA LYS A 41 -0.07 -8.25 -3.15
C LYS A 41 -1.38 -8.42 -2.41
N THR A 42 -1.74 -7.44 -1.60
CA THR A 42 -2.97 -7.46 -0.83
C THR A 42 -4.19 -7.34 -1.75
N LEU A 43 -4.18 -6.40 -2.70
CA LEU A 43 -5.30 -6.19 -3.63
C LEU A 43 -5.51 -7.36 -4.61
N VAL A 44 -4.46 -8.12 -4.93
CA VAL A 44 -4.55 -9.32 -5.77
C VAL A 44 -4.74 -10.61 -4.98
N GLY A 45 -5.02 -10.54 -3.67
CA GLY A 45 -5.41 -11.69 -2.84
C GLY A 45 -4.26 -12.52 -2.25
N TRP A 46 -3.00 -12.12 -2.48
CA TRP A 46 -1.81 -12.84 -2.00
C TRP A 46 -1.42 -12.54 -0.55
N GLN A 47 -1.97 -11.46 -0.01
CA GLN A 47 -1.72 -11.00 1.34
C GLN A 47 -3.05 -10.61 1.98
N ALA A 48 -3.21 -10.96 3.25
CA ALA A 48 -4.36 -10.56 4.05
C ALA A 48 -4.28 -9.08 4.47
N VAL A 49 -5.37 -8.57 5.04
CA VAL A 49 -5.47 -7.19 5.57
C VAL A 49 -4.30 -6.86 6.50
N ASP A 50 -3.94 -7.76 7.39
CA ASP A 50 -2.92 -7.58 8.44
C ASP A 50 -1.47 -7.83 7.96
N GLY A 51 -1.29 -8.02 6.65
CA GLY A 51 0.00 -8.32 6.06
C GLY A 51 0.39 -9.80 6.05
N THR A 52 -0.46 -10.71 6.55
CA THR A 52 -0.18 -12.15 6.51
C THR A 52 -0.15 -12.66 5.06
N GLN A 53 0.97 -13.27 4.65
CA GLN A 53 1.15 -13.82 3.30
C GLN A 53 0.38 -15.13 3.11
N ASP A 54 0.08 -15.49 1.86
CA ASP A 54 -0.49 -16.81 1.53
C ASP A 54 0.34 -17.96 2.13
N GLY A 55 -0.36 -18.95 2.69
CA GLY A 55 0.22 -20.07 3.41
C GLY A 55 0.81 -19.72 4.79
N GLY A 56 0.92 -18.43 5.13
CA GLY A 56 1.39 -17.92 6.41
C GLY A 56 0.35 -17.99 7.52
N THR A 57 0.79 -17.75 8.75
CA THR A 57 -0.05 -17.75 9.95
C THR A 57 0.06 -16.38 10.63
N ASN A 58 -1.08 -15.78 10.96
CA ASN A 58 -1.12 -14.47 11.60
C ASN A 58 -0.85 -14.51 13.11
N SER A 59 -0.83 -13.34 13.76
CA SER A 59 -0.58 -13.19 15.20
C SER A 59 -1.63 -13.90 16.09
N LEU A 60 -2.79 -14.27 15.54
CA LEU A 60 -3.83 -15.03 16.22
C LEU A 60 -3.74 -16.55 15.97
N GLY A 61 -2.67 -17.02 15.31
CA GLY A 61 -2.49 -18.43 14.98
C GLY A 61 -3.39 -18.92 13.84
N LYS A 62 -4.05 -18.02 13.09
CA LYS A 62 -4.89 -18.39 11.95
C LYS A 62 -4.06 -18.41 10.67
N LYS A 63 -4.16 -19.51 9.93
CA LYS A 63 -3.53 -19.65 8.62
C LYS A 63 -4.31 -18.84 7.58
N PHE A 64 -3.62 -18.03 6.79
CA PHE A 64 -4.18 -17.38 5.61
C PHE A 64 -4.02 -18.30 4.39
N THR A 65 -5.06 -18.34 3.56
CA THR A 65 -5.06 -19.00 2.27
C THR A 65 -5.48 -17.96 1.25
N HIS A 66 -4.86 -17.99 0.08
CA HIS A 66 -5.05 -17.06 -1.01
C HIS A 66 -6.51 -16.60 -1.18
N GLY A 67 -6.71 -15.28 -1.23
CA GLY A 67 -8.01 -14.63 -1.33
C GLY A 67 -8.44 -14.35 -2.77
N GLU A 68 -9.61 -13.73 -2.93
CA GLU A 68 -10.06 -13.23 -4.23
C GLU A 68 -9.32 -11.93 -4.59
N SER A 69 -8.87 -11.81 -5.84
CA SER A 69 -8.38 -10.52 -6.35
C SER A 69 -9.52 -9.51 -6.48
N VAL A 70 -9.34 -8.31 -5.94
CA VAL A 70 -10.26 -7.17 -6.13
C VAL A 70 -9.75 -6.18 -7.18
N LEU A 71 -8.59 -6.48 -7.78
CA LEU A 71 -7.92 -5.61 -8.72
C LEU A 71 -7.67 -6.30 -10.05
N ASP A 72 -8.07 -5.62 -11.12
CA ASP A 72 -7.72 -5.97 -12.48
C ASP A 72 -6.40 -5.29 -12.86
N VAL A 73 -5.30 -6.03 -12.75
CA VAL A 73 -3.93 -5.55 -13.01
C VAL A 73 -3.69 -5.15 -14.45
N SER A 74 -4.51 -5.64 -15.40
CA SER A 74 -4.38 -5.29 -16.83
C SER A 74 -4.66 -3.81 -17.13
N LYS A 75 -5.29 -3.11 -16.17
CA LYS A 75 -5.63 -1.68 -16.26
C LYS A 75 -4.57 -0.77 -15.64
N LEU A 76 -3.43 -1.32 -15.21
CA LEU A 76 -2.39 -0.60 -14.50
C LEU A 76 -1.02 -0.79 -15.16
N SER A 77 -0.15 0.20 -14.98
CA SER A 77 1.27 0.09 -15.28
C SER A 77 1.99 -0.56 -14.10
N LEU A 78 2.89 -1.50 -14.39
CA LEU A 78 3.67 -2.25 -13.42
C LEU A 78 5.16 -2.05 -13.67
N SER A 79 5.99 -2.23 -12.63
CA SER A 79 7.45 -2.18 -12.76
C SER A 79 8.07 -3.36 -13.51
N LEU A 80 7.34 -4.48 -13.55
CA LEU A 80 7.69 -5.71 -14.26
C LEU A 80 6.42 -6.29 -14.88
N ASP A 81 6.59 -7.12 -15.91
CA ASP A 81 5.47 -7.81 -16.54
C ASP A 81 4.75 -8.70 -15.52
N TRP A 82 3.41 -8.66 -15.55
CA TRP A 82 2.61 -9.54 -14.71
C TRP A 82 2.86 -11.00 -15.09
N PRO A 83 3.05 -11.92 -14.12
CA PRO A 83 3.24 -13.32 -14.42
C PRO A 83 2.09 -13.88 -15.27
N VAL A 84 2.45 -14.56 -16.36
CA VAL A 84 1.49 -15.09 -17.37
C VAL A 84 0.93 -16.47 -16.99
N VAL A 85 1.44 -17.08 -15.91
CA VAL A 85 1.06 -18.41 -15.44
C VAL A 85 0.46 -18.29 -14.05
N ASP A 86 -0.75 -18.84 -13.86
CA ASP A 86 -1.47 -18.89 -12.58
C ASP A 86 -0.64 -19.52 -11.42
N THR A 87 0.41 -20.26 -11.75
CA THR A 87 1.35 -20.88 -10.80
C THR A 87 2.45 -19.93 -10.29
N GLU A 88 2.70 -18.78 -10.91
CA GLU A 88 3.51 -17.68 -10.32
C GLU A 88 2.59 -16.85 -9.42
N ALA A 89 2.17 -17.57 -8.39
CA ALA A 89 1.17 -17.29 -7.40
C ALA A 89 1.70 -16.27 -6.37
N SER A 90 2.07 -15.10 -6.86
CA SER A 90 2.41 -13.88 -6.16
C SER A 90 3.04 -12.99 -7.23
N PRO A 91 2.74 -11.68 -7.29
CA PRO A 91 3.61 -10.78 -8.02
C PRO A 91 5.06 -11.02 -7.55
N SER A 92 6.02 -11.05 -8.50
CA SER A 92 7.44 -11.23 -8.17
C SER A 92 7.81 -10.28 -7.04
N GLY A 93 8.76 -10.65 -6.17
CA GLY A 93 9.10 -9.89 -4.95
C GLY A 93 9.50 -8.42 -5.16
N THR A 94 9.52 -7.95 -6.41
CA THR A 94 9.90 -6.61 -6.85
C THR A 94 8.89 -5.95 -7.79
N THR A 95 7.75 -6.59 -8.13
CA THR A 95 6.72 -5.97 -8.99
C THR A 95 5.90 -4.97 -8.16
N TYR A 96 5.61 -3.78 -8.67
CA TYR A 96 4.80 -2.76 -7.99
C TYR A 96 4.07 -1.85 -8.99
N PHE A 97 3.09 -1.08 -8.51
CA PHE A 97 2.36 -0.13 -9.35
C PHE A 97 3.22 1.07 -9.68
N THR A 98 3.31 1.41 -10.97
CA THR A 98 4.04 2.58 -11.45
C THR A 98 3.10 3.70 -11.88
N ASP A 99 3.51 4.93 -11.59
CA ASP A 99 2.87 6.14 -12.07
C ASP A 99 3.32 6.49 -13.51
N PRO A 100 2.76 7.54 -14.14
CA PRO A 100 3.13 7.94 -15.50
C PRO A 100 4.61 8.29 -15.71
N TRP A 101 5.35 8.57 -14.64
CA TRP A 101 6.78 8.89 -14.67
C TRP A 101 7.66 7.68 -14.34
N GLY A 102 7.06 6.50 -14.14
CA GLY A 102 7.75 5.26 -13.81
C GLY A 102 8.10 5.12 -12.34
N ASN A 103 7.65 6.02 -11.47
CA ASN A 103 7.88 5.94 -10.04
C ASN A 103 6.82 5.05 -9.38
N ALA A 104 7.16 4.41 -8.26
CA ALA A 104 6.18 3.65 -7.49
C ALA A 104 5.10 4.58 -6.92
N TYR A 105 3.83 4.19 -7.06
CA TYR A 105 2.76 4.83 -6.28
C TYR A 105 3.03 4.65 -4.79
N VAL A 106 2.92 5.74 -4.03
CA VAL A 106 3.11 5.71 -2.59
C VAL A 106 1.77 5.49 -1.91
N TYR A 107 1.71 4.40 -1.13
CA TYR A 107 0.59 4.09 -0.26
C TYR A 107 1.08 4.03 1.18
N ILE A 108 0.33 4.67 2.08
CA ILE A 108 0.63 4.73 3.50
C ILE A 108 -0.67 4.48 4.27
N TYR A 109 -0.64 3.44 5.10
CA TYR A 109 -1.70 3.16 6.06
C TYR A 109 -1.10 2.63 7.38
N LYS A 110 -1.73 1.65 8.02
CA LYS A 110 -1.22 0.98 9.21
C LYS A 110 0.05 0.21 8.89
N ASP A 111 1.12 0.48 9.63
CA ASP A 111 2.35 -0.31 9.59
C ASP A 111 2.19 -1.56 10.47
N THR A 112 2.40 -2.75 9.89
CA THR A 112 2.32 -4.05 10.57
C THR A 112 3.38 -4.24 11.66
N SER A 113 4.44 -3.43 11.68
CA SER A 113 5.42 -3.42 12.77
C SER A 113 4.90 -2.75 14.04
N SER A 114 3.93 -1.84 13.91
CA SER A 114 3.30 -1.11 15.02
C SER A 114 1.85 -1.54 15.28
N HIS A 115 1.23 -2.28 14.37
CA HIS A 115 -0.15 -2.77 14.47
C HIS A 115 -0.20 -4.30 14.34
N THR A 116 -0.85 -4.97 15.30
CA THR A 116 -1.04 -6.43 15.29
C THR A 116 -2.50 -6.77 15.58
N LEU A 117 -3.01 -7.85 14.98
CA LEU A 117 -4.37 -8.30 15.26
C LEU A 117 -4.54 -8.70 16.72
N GLY A 118 -5.69 -8.31 17.29
CA GLY A 118 -6.09 -8.71 18.64
C GLY A 118 -5.44 -7.94 19.78
N THR A 119 -4.63 -6.91 19.48
CA THR A 119 -4.06 -6.00 20.49
C THR A 119 -4.82 -4.67 20.44
N PRO A 120 -5.76 -4.41 21.38
CA PRO A 120 -6.40 -3.10 21.50
C PRO A 120 -5.37 -2.07 21.97
N GLY A 121 -5.26 -0.94 21.29
CA GLY A 121 -4.41 0.18 21.74
C GLY A 121 -3.00 0.24 21.15
N GLY A 122 -2.85 -0.01 19.84
CA GLY A 122 -1.72 0.55 19.09
C GLY A 122 -1.71 2.10 19.14
N PRO A 123 -0.71 2.78 18.54
CA PRO A 123 -0.78 4.24 18.35
C PRO A 123 -2.13 4.65 17.73
N TRP A 124 -2.54 5.90 17.90
CA TRP A 124 -3.83 6.40 17.39
C TRP A 124 -4.04 5.93 15.95
N GLU A 125 -5.18 5.29 15.69
CA GLU A 125 -5.43 4.66 14.39
C GLU A 125 -5.69 5.72 13.33
N ARG A 126 -4.91 5.68 12.23
CA ARG A 126 -5.27 6.41 11.01
C ARG A 126 -6.60 5.87 10.48
N PHE A 127 -7.60 6.73 10.28
CA PHE A 127 -8.94 6.33 9.80
C PHE A 127 -9.05 6.19 8.29
N GLY A 128 -8.03 6.65 7.55
CA GLY A 128 -7.95 6.59 6.09
C GLY A 128 -6.56 6.24 5.62
N TYR A 129 -6.40 5.94 4.34
CA TYR A 129 -5.08 5.76 3.71
C TYR A 129 -4.62 7.05 3.06
N ILE A 130 -3.33 7.14 2.76
CA ILE A 130 -2.76 8.17 1.88
C ILE A 130 -2.28 7.46 0.61
N LEU A 131 -2.73 7.91 -0.55
CA LEU A 131 -2.29 7.41 -1.85
C LEU A 131 -1.92 8.57 -2.77
N PHE A 132 -0.71 8.55 -3.31
CA PHE A 132 -0.24 9.57 -4.24
C PHE A 132 0.84 9.06 -5.19
N SER A 133 1.01 9.77 -6.31
CA SER A 133 2.19 9.69 -7.17
C SER A 133 3.18 10.79 -6.77
N ILE A 134 4.47 10.49 -6.83
CA ILE A 134 5.56 11.43 -6.50
C ILE A 134 5.94 12.36 -7.65
N GLY A 135 5.12 12.37 -8.70
CA GLY A 135 5.30 13.31 -9.80
C GLY A 135 6.58 13.11 -10.62
N PRO A 136 6.87 14.08 -11.50
CA PRO A 136 8.02 14.07 -12.39
C PRO A 136 9.38 14.24 -11.70
N ASP A 137 9.44 14.89 -10.53
CA ASP A 137 10.74 15.17 -9.89
C ASP A 137 11.30 13.98 -9.09
N ALA A 138 10.46 12.97 -8.86
CA ALA A 138 10.72 11.72 -8.15
C ALA A 138 11.12 11.88 -6.67
N LYS A 139 10.84 13.04 -6.09
CA LYS A 139 11.08 13.36 -4.69
C LYS A 139 9.81 13.20 -3.87
N ALA A 140 10.02 12.92 -2.59
CA ALA A 140 8.98 12.91 -1.59
C ALA A 140 9.66 13.02 -0.23
N SER A 141 8.99 13.63 0.75
CA SER A 141 9.45 13.71 2.13
C SER A 141 8.35 13.30 3.08
N SER A 142 8.63 12.40 4.04
CA SER A 142 7.66 12.02 5.08
C SER A 142 7.39 13.14 6.10
N THR A 143 8.09 14.27 6.01
CA THR A 143 7.88 15.41 6.92
C THR A 143 6.42 15.87 6.87
N GLY A 144 5.79 15.91 8.05
CA GLY A 144 4.37 16.26 8.18
C GLY A 144 3.42 15.06 8.16
N ILE A 145 3.91 13.82 7.97
CA ILE A 145 3.14 12.60 8.24
C ILE A 145 3.49 12.10 9.63
N VAL A 146 2.48 12.03 10.51
CA VAL A 146 2.65 11.55 11.88
C VAL A 146 1.90 10.24 12.06
N GLU A 147 2.62 9.11 11.99
CA GLU A 147 2.02 7.77 12.17
C GLU A 147 1.36 7.60 13.54
N THR A 148 1.88 8.25 14.58
CA THR A 148 1.36 8.09 15.94
C THR A 148 0.03 8.79 16.19
N SER A 149 -0.32 9.81 15.40
CA SER A 149 -1.61 10.53 15.47
C SER A 149 -2.48 10.30 14.24
N GLY A 150 -1.94 9.70 13.17
CA GLY A 150 -2.58 9.61 11.86
C GLY A 150 -2.69 10.95 11.13
N GLU A 151 -2.14 12.03 11.68
CA GLU A 151 -2.25 13.39 11.16
C GLU A 151 -1.33 13.60 9.95
N VAL A 152 -1.86 14.27 8.93
CA VAL A 152 -1.11 14.76 7.78
C VAL A 152 -1.18 16.27 7.81
N THR A 153 -0.08 16.92 8.19
CA THR A 153 0.00 18.37 8.34
C THR A 153 0.57 19.02 7.08
N ASP A 154 1.64 19.81 7.21
CA ASP A 154 2.32 20.57 6.16
C ASP A 154 2.99 19.68 5.09
N PHE A 155 2.61 18.40 4.98
CA PHE A 155 3.11 17.43 4.01
C PHE A 155 2.94 17.92 2.57
N LYS A 156 1.75 18.42 2.21
CA LYS A 156 1.43 18.85 0.84
C LYS A 156 2.12 20.16 0.42
N VAL A 157 2.68 20.91 1.37
CA VAL A 157 3.33 22.21 1.11
C VAL A 157 4.86 22.13 1.17
N GLN A 158 5.43 20.94 1.43
CA GLN A 158 6.88 20.75 1.34
C GLN A 158 7.34 20.86 -0.12
N ASP A 159 8.52 21.45 -0.33
CA ASP A 159 9.13 21.57 -1.67
C ASP A 159 9.27 20.21 -2.37
N ASP A 160 9.64 19.17 -1.62
CA ASP A 160 9.80 17.80 -2.13
C ASP A 160 8.46 17.07 -2.39
N ASN A 161 7.33 17.67 -2.02
CA ASN A 161 5.99 17.07 -2.17
C ASN A 161 5.04 17.93 -3.02
N ILE A 162 5.51 19.07 -3.54
CA ILE A 162 4.65 20.08 -4.18
C ILE A 162 4.07 19.60 -5.52
N ASP A 163 4.74 18.66 -6.18
CA ASP A 163 4.31 18.03 -7.43
C ASP A 163 3.63 16.67 -7.21
N ASN A 164 3.49 16.24 -5.96
CA ASN A 164 2.77 15.01 -5.63
C ASN A 164 1.31 15.10 -6.11
N ILE A 165 0.85 14.04 -6.77
CA ILE A 165 -0.54 13.93 -7.23
C ILE A 165 -1.27 12.96 -6.33
N TYR A 166 -2.15 13.51 -5.50
CA TYR A 166 -2.95 12.79 -4.52
C TYR A 166 -4.22 12.22 -5.14
N SER A 167 -4.71 11.11 -4.58
CA SER A 167 -6.00 10.55 -4.98
C SER A 167 -7.22 11.30 -4.44
N ASP A 168 -7.03 12.27 -3.53
CA ASP A 168 -8.09 12.96 -2.78
C ASP A 168 -9.22 13.52 -3.67
N GLU A 169 -10.49 13.43 -3.29
CA GLU A 169 -11.19 13.00 -2.05
C GLU A 169 -12.54 12.35 -2.44
#